data_AF-A0A9D8G820-F1
#
_entry.id   AF-A0A9D8G820-F1
#
_cell.length_a   1.000
_cell.length_b   1.000
_cell.length_c   1.000
_cell.angle_alpha   90.00
_cell.angle_beta   90.00
_cell.angle_gamma   90.00
#
_symmetry.space_group_name_H-M   'P 1'
#
loop_
_entity.id
_entity.type
_entity.pdbx_description
1 polymer ?
#
loop_
_entity_poly.entity_id
_entity_poly.type
_entity_poly.pdbx_seq_one_letter_code
_entity_poly.pdbx_strand_id
1 'polypeptide(L)' 'MESVEQLARKAADLEPAERLRLVEAILYGLDKIDPNIEQGWVAEAEARYEAFKRGELQAVGWDEIKRRYRP' A
#
# COMPACT_ATOMS: atom_id res chain seq x y z
N MET A 1 2.11 24.07 20.54
CA MET A 1 1.71 22.94 19.67
C MET A 1 0.61 22.19 20.40
N GLU A 2 -0.47 21.84 19.72
CA GLU A 2 -1.60 21.11 20.32
C GLU A 2 -1.23 19.64 20.57
N SER A 3 -1.83 19.01 21.58
CA SER A 3 -1.68 17.57 21.82
C SER A 3 -2.45 16.75 20.79
N VAL A 4 -2.11 15.47 20.65
CA VAL A 4 -2.83 14.54 19.75
C VAL A 4 -4.31 14.46 20.13
N GLU A 5 -4.63 14.45 21.41
CA GLU A 5 -6.00 14.42 21.92
C GLU A 5 -6.77 15.70 21.57
N GLN A 6 -6.10 16.87 21.60
CA GLN A 6 -6.70 18.14 21.19
C GLN A 6 -7.00 18.15 19.70
N LEU A 7 -6.08 17.64 18.87
CA LEU A 7 -6.27 17.52 17.41
C LEU A 7 -7.37 16.50 17.07
N ALA A 8 -7.43 15.38 17.77
CA ALA A 8 -8.45 14.35 17.56
C ALA A 8 -9.87 14.87 17.89
N ARG A 9 -10.01 15.68 18.94
CA ARG A 9 -11.29 16.33 19.27
C ARG A 9 -11.74 17.28 18.17
N LYS A 10 -10.84 18.14 17.68
CA LYS A 10 -11.14 19.04 16.55
C LYS A 10 -11.49 18.29 15.28
N ALA A 11 -10.81 17.17 15.00
CA ALA A 11 -11.12 16.32 13.87
C ALA A 11 -12.50 15.64 14.01
N ALA A 12 -12.96 15.38 15.24
CA ALA A 12 -14.29 14.80 15.48
C ALA A 12 -15.43 15.79 15.17
N ASP A 13 -15.16 17.11 15.25
CA ASP A 13 -16.12 18.19 14.94
C ASP A 13 -16.29 18.44 13.43
N LEU A 14 -15.46 17.84 12.58
CA LEU A 14 -15.55 17.93 11.12
C LEU A 14 -16.70 17.07 10.56
N GLU A 15 -17.25 17.50 9.42
CA GLU A 15 -18.22 16.68 8.69
C GLU A 15 -17.58 15.36 8.20
N PRO A 16 -18.35 14.26 8.03
CA PRO A 16 -17.78 12.95 7.68
C PRO A 16 -16.85 12.95 6.45
N ALA A 17 -17.17 13.75 5.43
CA ALA A 17 -16.33 13.86 4.23
C ALA A 17 -15.01 14.59 4.51
N GLU A 18 -15.02 15.60 5.38
CA GLU A 18 -13.82 16.34 5.77
C GLU A 18 -12.93 15.52 6.68
N ARG A 19 -13.52 14.71 7.56
CA ARG A 19 -12.80 13.70 8.35
C ARG A 19 -12.05 12.72 7.47
N LEU A 20 -12.70 12.22 6.42
CA LEU A 20 -12.05 11.32 5.47
C LEU A 20 -10.88 12.01 4.77
N ARG A 21 -11.07 13.23 4.25
CA ARG A 21 -10.01 14.01 3.62
C ARG A 21 -8.81 14.26 4.56
N LEU A 22 -9.08 14.53 5.84
CA LEU A 22 -8.03 14.70 6.84
C LEU A 22 -7.23 13.40 7.06
N VAL A 23 -7.93 12.26 7.14
CA VAL A 23 -7.27 10.94 7.25
C VAL A 23 -6.40 10.67 6.03
N GLU A 24 -6.90 10.90 4.82
CA GLU A 24 -6.14 10.73 3.57
C GLU A 24 -4.88 11.60 3.55
N ALA A 25 -4.99 12.88 3.94
CA ALA A 25 -3.86 13.79 4.01
C ALA A 25 -2.79 13.34 5.03
N ILE A 26 -3.21 12.83 6.19
CA ILE A 26 -2.31 12.28 7.21
C ILE A 26 -1.60 11.04 6.65
N LEU A 27 -2.34 10.08 6.09
CA LEU A 27 -1.78 8.85 5.52
C LEU A 27 -0.78 9.14 4.40
N TYR A 28 -1.12 10.06 3.50
CA TYR A 28 -0.21 10.51 2.44
C TYR A 28 1.11 11.07 2.99
N GLY A 29 1.08 11.74 4.14
CA GLY A 29 2.27 12.25 4.81
C GLY A 29 3.13 11.18 5.49
N LEU A 30 2.53 10.05 5.87
CA LEU A 30 3.19 8.91 6.52
C LEU A 30 3.82 7.95 5.51
N ASP A 31 3.17 7.74 4.37
CA ASP A 31 3.63 6.86 3.28
C ASP A 31 4.68 7.54 2.39
N LYS A 32 5.75 8.06 2.99
CA LYS A 32 6.90 8.53 2.22
C LYS A 32 7.68 7.33 1.72
N ILE A 33 7.59 7.09 0.42
CA ILE A 33 8.38 6.08 -0.28
C ILE A 33 9.86 6.44 -0.12
N ASP A 34 10.64 5.56 0.50
CA ASP A 34 12.09 5.65 0.48
C ASP A 34 12.56 5.32 -0.95
N PRO A 35 13.20 6.25 -1.67
CA PRO A 35 13.61 6.02 -3.06
C PRO A 35 14.54 4.83 -3.23
N ASN A 36 15.33 4.47 -2.21
CA ASN A 36 16.22 3.32 -2.26
C ASN A 36 15.44 2.01 -2.14
N ILE A 37 14.40 1.98 -1.29
CA ILE A 37 13.51 0.82 -1.15
C ILE A 37 12.72 0.64 -2.45
N GLU A 38 12.21 1.72 -3.04
CA GLU A 38 11.50 1.68 -4.32
C GLU A 38 12.37 1.12 -5.44
N GLN A 39 13.61 1.61 -5.57
CA GLN A 39 14.56 1.10 -6.56
C GLN A 39 14.87 -0.39 -6.33
N GLY A 40 14.99 -0.82 -5.08
CA GLY A 40 15.14 -2.23 -4.73
C GLY A 40 13.95 -3.08 -5.17
N TRP A 41 12.73 -2.60 -4.98
CA TRP A 41 11.51 -3.29 -5.43
C TRP A 41 11.41 -3.38 -6.95
N VAL A 42 11.75 -2.31 -7.68
CA VAL A 42 11.78 -2.33 -9.15
C VAL A 42 12.77 -3.38 -9.65
N ALA A 43 14.00 -3.35 -9.13
CA ALA A 43 15.03 -4.32 -9.54
C ALA A 43 14.63 -5.78 -9.25
N GLU A 44 14.05 -6.04 -8.08
CA GLU A 44 13.57 -7.37 -7.71
C GLU A 44 12.39 -7.82 -8.59
N ALA A 45 11.45 -6.93 -8.88
CA ALA A 45 10.30 -7.23 -9.73
C ALA A 45 10.74 -7.59 -11.16
N GLU A 46 11.66 -6.82 -11.74
CA GLU A 46 12.26 -7.11 -13.05
C GLU A 46 13.01 -8.44 -13.03
N ALA A 47 13.87 -8.67 -12.02
CA ALA A 47 14.63 -9.91 -11.90
C ALA A 47 13.72 -11.15 -11.81
N ARG A 48 12.65 -11.09 -11.01
CA ARG A 48 11.66 -12.17 -10.89
C ARG A 48 10.89 -12.40 -12.18
N TYR A 49 10.54 -11.34 -12.89
CA TYR A 49 9.85 -11.45 -14.16
C TYR A 49 10.73 -12.12 -15.22
N GLU A 50 12.01 -11.76 -15.29
CA GLU A 50 12.96 -12.40 -16.20
C GLU A 50 13.20 -13.88 -15.84
N ALA A 51 13.34 -14.21 -14.56
CA ALA A 51 13.47 -15.60 -14.09
C ALA A 51 12.22 -16.43 -14.44
N PHE A 52 11.02 -15.86 -14.28
CA PHE A 52 9.77 -16.48 -14.71
C PHE A 52 9.76 -16.75 -16.22
N LYS A 53 10.15 -15.78 -17.05
CA LYS A 53 10.24 -15.97 -18.51
C LYS A 53 11.24 -17.05 -18.92
N ARG A 54 12.32 -17.24 -18.16
CA ARG A 54 13.30 -18.33 -18.37
C ARG A 54 12.84 -19.69 -17.82
N GLY A 55 11.70 -19.75 -17.12
CA GLY A 55 11.21 -20.96 -16.47
C GLY A 55 11.92 -21.33 -15.16
N GLU A 56 12.71 -20.41 -14.61
CA GLU A 56 13.46 -20.59 -13.35
C GLU A 56 12.58 -20.30 -12.12
N LEU A 57 11.44 -19.62 -12.33
CA LEU A 57 10.46 -19.32 -11.29
C LEU A 57 9.14 -20.03 -11.59
N GLN A 58 8.61 -20.76 -10.61
CA GLN A 58 7.26 -21.31 -10.70
C GLN A 58 6.22 -20.21 -10.45
N ALA A 59 5.17 -20.18 -11.27
CA ALA A 59 4.03 -19.30 -11.06
C ALA A 59 2.76 -20.13 -10.85
N VAL A 60 1.84 -19.60 -10.06
CA VAL A 60 0.51 -20.17 -9.86
C VAL A 60 -0.46 -19.49 -10.82
N GLY A 61 -1.19 -20.29 -11.59
CA GLY A 61 -2.17 -19.76 -12.55
C GLY A 61 -3.31 -19.02 -11.85
N TRP A 62 -3.79 -17.95 -12.48
CA TRP A 62 -4.90 -17.15 -11.92
C TRP A 62 -6.16 -17.99 -11.63
N ASP A 63 -6.49 -18.93 -12.52
CA ASP A 63 -7.63 -19.83 -12.33
C ASP A 63 -7.48 -20.75 -11.12
N GLU A 64 -6.25 -21.15 -10.79
CA GLU A 64 -5.97 -21.96 -9.61
C GLU A 64 -6.21 -21.16 -8.32
N ILE A 65 -5.73 -19.92 -8.26
CA ILE A 65 -5.96 -19.02 -7.13
C ILE A 65 -7.45 -18.75 -6.94
N LYS A 66 -8.18 -18.42 -8.01
CA LYS A 66 -9.65 -18.22 -7.94
C LYS A 66 -10.37 -19.43 -7.39
N ARG A 67 -9.97 -20.64 -7.78
CA ARG A 67 -10.57 -21.88 -7.28
C ARG A 67 -10.25 -22.11 -5.79
N ARG A 68 -9.03 -21.81 -5.34
CA ARG A 68 -8.60 -21.96 -3.93
C ARG A 68 -9.41 -21.09 -2.98
N TYR A 69 -9.75 -19.87 -3.38
CA TYR A 69 -10.46 -18.90 -2.55
C TYR A 69 -11.92 -18.68 -2.97
N ARG A 70 -12.51 -19.65 -3.69
CA ARG A 70 -13.94 -19.62 -3.97
C ARG A 70 -14.69 -19.76 -2.63
N PRO A 71 -15.64 -18.87 -2.30
CA PRO A 71 -16.45 -19.00 -1.09
C PRO A 71 -17.29 -20.28 -1.09
#